data_AF-A0A0R2F9N4-F1
#
_entry.id   AF-A0A0R2F9N4-F1
#
_cell.length_a   1.000
_cell.length_b   1.000
_cell.length_c   1.000
_cell.angle_alpha   90.00
_cell.angle_beta   90.00
_cell.angle_gamma   90.00
#
_symmetry.space_group_name_H-M   'P 1'
#
loop_
_entity.id
_entity.type
_entity.pdbx_description
1 polymer ?
#
loop_
_entity_poly.entity_id
_entity_poly.type
_entity_poly.pdbx_seq_one_letter_code
_entity_poly.pdbx_strand_id
1 'polypeptide(L)'
;MKKENKIGCGGAFILLLLFSVLITYWYVFVAIGLIGFAVWYYYHRKQTEDKAAADAQAKKDQAQAEAADRIREFKQLLDEGAITQEEFDQQKAKILGEQDDLKF
;
A
#
# COMPACT_ATOMS: atom_id res chain seq x y z
N MET A 1 7.14 -14.10 -55.48
CA MET A 1 8.46 -13.67 -56.00
C MET A 1 9.41 -13.52 -54.84
N LYS A 2 10.33 -14.47 -54.66
CA LYS A 2 11.29 -14.49 -53.55
C LYS A 2 12.44 -13.57 -53.96
N LYS A 3 12.54 -12.38 -53.33
CA LYS A 3 13.64 -11.44 -53.59
C LYS A 3 14.95 -12.09 -53.13
N GLU A 4 15.73 -12.61 -54.09
CA GLU A 4 17.13 -12.96 -53.86
C GLU A 4 17.93 -11.67 -53.68
N ASN A 5 18.05 -11.22 -52.43
CA ASN A 5 18.94 -10.13 -52.09
C ASN A 5 20.37 -10.69 -52.11
N LYS A 6 21.07 -10.54 -53.25
CA LYS A 6 22.53 -10.69 -53.31
C LYS A 6 23.15 -9.55 -52.51
N ILE A 7 23.19 -9.71 -51.19
CA ILE A 7 23.91 -8.83 -50.27
C ILE A 7 25.38 -8.98 -50.63
N GLY A 8 25.92 -8.00 -51.35
CA GLY A 8 27.36 -7.95 -51.66
C GLY A 8 28.18 -7.94 -50.38
N CYS A 9 29.44 -8.35 -50.46
CA CYS A 9 30.37 -8.49 -49.34
C CYS A 9 30.32 -7.28 -48.36
N GLY A 10 30.29 -6.04 -48.89
CA GLY A 10 30.14 -4.82 -48.07
C GLY A 10 28.79 -4.67 -47.35
N GLY A 11 27.69 -5.11 -47.94
CA GLY A 11 26.37 -5.09 -47.30
C GLY A 11 26.25 -6.12 -46.16
N ALA A 12 26.95 -7.25 -46.27
CA ALA A 12 27.00 -8.25 -45.21
C ALA A 12 27.74 -7.71 -43.98
N PHE A 13 28.83 -6.97 -44.18
CA PHE A 13 29.55 -6.31 -43.09
C PHE A 13 28.72 -5.22 -42.40
N ILE A 14 27.97 -4.41 -43.15
CA ILE A 14 27.09 -3.40 -42.55
C ILE A 14 25.97 -4.06 -41.72
N LEU A 15 25.38 -5.14 -42.22
CA LEU A 15 24.40 -5.92 -41.45
C LEU A 15 24.99 -6.50 -40.17
N LEU A 16 26.19 -7.08 -40.24
CA LEU A 16 26.89 -7.61 -39.06
C LEU A 16 27.28 -6.52 -38.06
N LEU A 17 27.69 -5.33 -38.52
CA LEU A 17 27.97 -4.19 -37.65
C LEU A 17 26.71 -3.70 -36.96
N LEU A 18 25.59 -3.56 -37.68
CA LEU A 18 24.32 -3.19 -37.08
C LEU A 18 23.83 -4.24 -36.08
N PHE A 19 23.95 -5.52 -36.40
CA PHE A 19 23.60 -6.62 -35.49
C PHE A 19 24.51 -6.66 -34.25
N SER A 20 25.81 -6.40 -34.43
CA SER A 20 26.78 -6.32 -33.34
C SER A 20 26.45 -5.14 -32.43
N VAL A 21 26.16 -3.95 -32.97
CA VAL A 21 25.75 -2.79 -32.18
C VAL A 21 24.44 -3.07 -31.45
N LEU A 22 23.49 -3.77 -32.09
CA LEU A 22 22.22 -4.14 -31.47
C LEU A 22 22.41 -5.12 -30.31
N ILE A 23 23.25 -6.13 -30.46
CA ILE A 23 23.62 -7.08 -29.40
C ILE A 23 24.41 -6.35 -28.29
N THR A 24 25.34 -5.48 -28.66
CA THR A 24 26.15 -4.67 -27.74
C THR A 24 25.35 -3.54 -27.07
N TYR A 25 24.15 -3.20 -27.53
CA TYR A 25 23.35 -2.13 -26.90
C TYR A 25 22.03 -2.62 -26.31
N TRP A 26 21.64 -3.87 -26.60
CA TRP A 26 20.47 -4.52 -26.04
C TRP A 26 20.47 -4.50 -24.50
N TYR A 27 21.64 -4.70 -23.86
CA TYR A 27 21.73 -4.71 -22.41
C TYR A 27 21.42 -3.34 -21.78
N VAL A 28 21.57 -2.22 -22.50
CA VAL A 28 21.27 -0.88 -21.97
C VAL A 28 19.76 -0.74 -21.74
N PHE A 29 18.95 -1.24 -22.68
CA PHE A 29 17.50 -1.27 -22.52
C PHE A 29 17.07 -2.21 -21.40
N VAL A 30 17.70 -3.38 -21.28
CA VAL A 30 17.46 -4.31 -20.17
C VAL A 30 17.83 -3.68 -18.83
N ALA A 31 18.98 -3.00 -18.74
CA ALA A 31 19.45 -2.35 -17.52
C ALA A 31 18.49 -1.23 -17.07
N ILE A 32 18.04 -0.37 -17.99
CA ILE A 32 17.07 0.69 -17.68
C ILE A 32 15.75 0.08 -17.22
N GLY A 33 15.28 -1.00 -17.86
CA GLY A 33 14.08 -1.73 -17.46
C GLY A 33 14.20 -2.33 -16.06
N LEU A 34 15.33 -2.96 -15.72
CA LEU A 34 15.58 -3.52 -14.39
C LEU A 34 15.65 -2.44 -13.32
N ILE A 35 16.29 -1.30 -13.59
CA ILE A 35 16.36 -0.18 -12.65
C ILE A 35 14.95 0.39 -12.41
N GLY A 36 14.18 0.62 -13.48
CA GLY A 36 12.79 1.09 -13.37
C GLY A 36 11.91 0.10 -12.61
N PHE A 37 12.04 -1.20 -12.91
CA PHE A 37 11.32 -2.27 -12.22
C PHE A 37 11.72 -2.38 -10.74
N ALA A 38 13.00 -2.26 -10.40
CA ALA A 38 13.48 -2.29 -9.02
C ALA A 38 12.95 -1.09 -8.23
N VAL A 39 12.96 0.11 -8.81
CA VAL A 39 12.37 1.31 -8.20
C VAL A 39 10.87 1.15 -8.01
N TRP A 40 10.15 0.68 -9.03
CA TRP A 40 8.71 0.40 -8.94
C TRP A 40 8.41 -0.64 -7.88
N TYR A 41 9.17 -1.74 -7.82
CA TYR A 41 9.03 -2.81 -6.85
C TYR A 41 9.32 -2.33 -5.41
N TYR A 42 10.37 -1.52 -5.23
CA TYR A 42 10.72 -0.95 -3.93
C TYR A 42 9.64 0.03 -3.44
N TYR A 43 9.15 0.88 -4.34
CA TYR A 43 8.07 1.82 -4.03
C TYR A 43 6.74 1.10 -3.73
N HIS A 44 6.45 0.03 -4.47
CA HIS A 44 5.26 -0.77 -4.27
C HIS A 44 5.28 -1.53 -2.94
N ARG A 45 6.45 -2.04 -2.53
CA ARG A 45 6.62 -2.74 -1.25
C ARG A 45 6.40 -1.83 -0.04
N LYS A 46 6.77 -0.54 -0.13
CA LYS A 46 6.54 0.44 0.95
C LYS A 46 5.05 0.75 1.15
N GLN A 47 4.25 0.74 0.09
CA GLN A 47 2.80 0.97 0.19
C GLN A 47 2.07 -0.11 1.00
N THR A 48 2.57 -1.35 1.03
CA THR A 48 1.98 -2.41 1.85
C THR A 48 2.19 -2.16 3.34
N GLU A 49 3.30 -1.54 3.74
CA GLU A 49 3.60 -1.20 5.14
C GLU A 49 2.83 0.03 5.59
N ASP A 50 2.77 1.08 4.75
CA ASP A 50 2.02 2.30 5.07
C ASP A 50 0.51 2.04 5.11
N LYS A 51 -0.03 1.16 4.23
CA LYS A 51 -1.44 0.77 4.29
C LYS A 51 -1.75 -0.10 5.51
N ALA A 52 -0.87 -1.04 5.88
CA ALA A 52 -1.07 -1.84 7.08
C ALA A 52 -1.01 -0.99 8.36
N ALA A 53 -0.09 -0.01 8.42
CA ALA A 53 0.00 0.95 9.51
C ALA A 53 -1.21 1.90 9.54
N ALA A 54 -1.66 2.39 8.38
CA ALA A 54 -2.83 3.26 8.27
C ALA A 54 -4.14 2.52 8.58
N ASP A 55 -4.31 1.25 8.20
CA ASP A 55 -5.48 0.44 8.56
C ASP A 55 -5.49 0.14 10.06
N ALA A 56 -4.33 -0.18 10.64
CA ALA A 56 -4.21 -0.38 12.09
C ALA A 56 -4.51 0.90 12.87
N GLN A 57 -4.04 2.05 12.39
CA GLN A 57 -4.34 3.36 12.96
C GLN A 57 -5.83 3.69 12.79
N ALA A 58 -6.39 3.51 11.60
CA ALA A 58 -7.79 3.79 11.31
C ALA A 58 -8.74 2.90 12.13
N LYS A 59 -8.41 1.63 12.34
CA LYS A 59 -9.18 0.74 13.23
C LYS A 59 -9.11 1.19 14.70
N LYS A 60 -7.96 1.70 15.15
CA LYS A 60 -7.81 2.27 16.49
C LYS A 60 -8.62 3.55 16.64
N ASP A 61 -8.51 4.48 15.70
CA ASP A 61 -9.31 5.71 15.67
C ASP A 61 -10.82 5.42 15.59
N GLN A 62 -11.22 4.43 14.79
CA GLN A 62 -12.63 4.03 14.67
C GLN A 62 -13.15 3.38 15.97
N ALA A 63 -12.36 2.52 16.63
CA ALA A 63 -12.72 1.94 17.92
C ALA A 63 -12.80 3.01 19.02
N GLN A 64 -11.89 3.98 19.03
CA GLN A 64 -11.91 5.10 19.97
C GLN A 64 -13.11 6.01 19.74
N ALA A 65 -13.43 6.33 18.48
CA ALA A 65 -14.59 7.14 18.11
C ALA A 65 -15.90 6.45 18.52
N GLU A 66 -16.05 5.14 18.22
CA GLU A 66 -17.25 4.39 18.57
C GLU A 66 -17.44 4.28 20.09
N ALA A 67 -16.35 4.09 20.83
CA ALA A 67 -16.39 4.08 22.29
C ALA A 67 -16.73 5.46 22.88
N ALA A 68 -16.21 6.55 22.30
CA ALA A 68 -16.55 7.91 22.71
C ALA A 68 -18.03 8.24 22.44
N ASP A 69 -18.57 7.80 21.29
CA ASP A 69 -19.99 7.96 20.97
C ASP A 69 -20.89 7.19 21.95
N ARG A 70 -20.55 5.94 22.29
CA ARG A 70 -21.30 5.16 23.29
C ARG A 70 -21.32 5.85 24.66
N ILE A 71 -20.17 6.38 25.12
CA ILE A 71 -20.11 7.13 26.39
C ILE A 71 -20.99 8.39 26.31
N ARG A 72 -21.05 9.05 25.15
CA ARG A 72 -21.89 10.23 24.93
C ARG A 72 -23.38 9.88 24.95
N GLU A 73 -23.79 8.77 24.35
CA GLU A 73 -25.17 8.27 24.39
C GLU A 73 -25.60 7.93 25.82
N PHE A 74 -24.77 7.22 26.58
CA PHE A 74 -25.08 6.94 27.99
C PHE A 74 -25.18 8.20 28.83
N LYS A 75 -24.40 9.24 28.52
CA LYS A 75 -24.50 10.52 29.20
C LYS A 75 -25.84 11.21 28.90
N GLN A 76 -26.32 11.14 27.66
CA GLN A 76 -27.65 11.68 27.31
C GLN A 76 -28.78 10.95 28.04
N LEU A 77 -28.71 9.63 28.13
CA LEU A 77 -29.70 8.83 28.87
C LEU A 77 -29.70 9.16 30.37
N LEU A 78 -28.54 9.49 30.93
CA LEU A 78 -28.43 9.95 32.32
C LEU A 78 -29.09 11.32 32.51
N ASP A 79 -28.84 12.25 31.59
CA ASP A 79 -29.45 13.59 31.61
C ASP A 79 -30.98 13.53 31.40
N GLU A 80 -31.48 12.58 30.62
CA GLU A 80 -32.92 12.30 30.46
C GLU A 80 -33.54 11.55 31.66
N GLY A 81 -32.72 11.10 32.61
CA GLY A 81 -33.16 10.33 33.78
C GLY A 81 -33.58 8.89 33.45
N ALA A 82 -33.22 8.38 32.27
CA ALA A 82 -33.50 7.01 31.85
C ALA A 82 -32.58 5.97 32.52
N ILE A 83 -31.39 6.40 32.96
CA ILE A 83 -30.42 5.57 33.72
C ILE A 83 -29.95 6.30 34.98
N THR A 84 -29.34 5.58 35.93
CA THR A 84 -28.74 6.15 37.14
C THR A 84 -27.24 6.40 36.98
N GLN A 85 -26.64 7.24 37.84
CA GLN A 85 -25.19 7.50 37.80
C GLN A 85 -24.36 6.21 37.97
N GLU A 86 -24.81 5.27 38.80
CA GLU A 86 -24.11 3.99 39.00
C GLU A 86 -24.08 3.14 37.73
N GLU A 87 -25.15 3.14 36.93
CA GLU A 87 -25.17 2.44 35.64
C GLU A 87 -24.30 3.13 34.59
N PHE A 88 -24.27 4.47 34.60
CA PHE A 88 -23.37 5.24 33.76
C PHE A 88 -21.90 4.96 34.07
N ASP A 89 -21.49 4.98 35.35
CA ASP A 89 -20.11 4.72 35.75
C ASP A 89 -19.69 3.27 35.47
N GLN A 90 -20.58 2.29 35.64
CA GLN A 90 -20.29 0.90 35.27
C GLN A 90 -20.06 0.74 33.77
N GLN A 91 -20.90 1.35 32.92
CA GLN A 91 -20.74 1.23 31.47
C GLN A 91 -19.55 2.03 30.94
N LYS A 92 -19.29 3.21 31.50
CA LYS A 92 -18.08 3.98 31.19
C LYS A 92 -16.81 3.21 31.55
N ALA A 93 -16.75 2.62 32.75
CA ALA A 93 -15.60 1.82 33.19
C ALA A 93 -15.40 0.59 32.29
N LYS A 94 -16.49 -0.07 31.88
CA LYS A 94 -16.44 -1.21 30.96
C LYS A 94 -15.89 -0.83 29.58
N ILE A 95 -16.34 0.28 29.01
CA ILE A 95 -15.90 0.77 27.69
C ILE A 95 -14.43 1.24 27.71
N LEU A 96 -13.99 1.87 28.81
CA LEU A 96 -12.60 2.29 28.99
C LEU A 96 -11.66 1.09 29.21
N GLY A 97 -12.08 0.10 30.00
CA GLY A 97 -11.31 -1.14 30.19
C GLY A 97 -11.12 -1.92 28.89
N GLU A 98 -12.17 -2.04 28.09
CA GLU A 98 -12.11 -2.73 26.79
C GLU A 98 -11.22 -2.00 25.76
N GLN A 99 -11.07 -0.67 25.86
CA GLN A 99 -10.11 0.09 25.05
C GLN A 99 -8.65 -0.08 25.50
N ASP A 100 -8.38 -0.18 26.80
CA ASP A 100 -7.03 -0.42 27.31
C ASP A 100 -6.55 -1.83 26.93
N ASP A 101 -7.45 -2.82 26.91
CA ASP A 101 -7.15 -4.19 26.46
C ASP A 101 -6.91 -4.30 24.94
N LEU A 102 -7.32 -3.31 24.14
CA LEU A 102 -7.06 -3.26 22.69
C LEU A 102 -5.71 -2.62 22.33
N LYS A 103 -4.94 -2.19 23.33
CA LYS A 103 -3.66 -1.49 23.15
C LYS A 103 -2.43 -2.42 23.14
N PHE A 104 -2.62 -3.74 23.14
CA PHE A 104 -1.54 -4.74 23.04
C PHE A 104 -1.03 -4.93 21.61
#